data_AF-A0A0Q9J4V9-F1
#
_entry.id   AF-A0A0Q9J4V9-F1
#
_cell.length_a   1.000
_cell.length_b   1.000
_cell.length_c   1.000
_cell.angle_alpha   90.00
_cell.angle_beta   90.00
_cell.angle_gamma   90.00
#
_symmetry.space_group_name_H-M   'P 1'
#
loop_
_entity.id
_entity.type
_entity.pdbx_description
1 polymer ?
#
loop_
_entity_poly.entity_id
_entity_poly.type
_entity_poly.pdbx_seq_one_letter_code
_entity_poly.pdbx_strand_id
1 'polypeptide(L)'
;MRVLPLAYVIALGAGLGLVSARYAVAERPWFGRAQVGAWTSWPNSGARDIDPYMRAYLARGVHLPLGAGEGLELIAKEDDAGQGLDARCRYLVSGATPPARGWSLGVTDPSGRSLQLPIERESFTDAEIVRGERGGMRIALATTPETGNWLPLPAGGRFQLRLRLYDTPISSHAGELRPDALPRITRTDCR
;
A
#
# COMPACT_ATOMS: atom_id res chain seq x y z
N MET A 1 -9.52 -10.81 53.81
CA MET A 1 -8.49 -10.16 52.97
C MET A 1 -8.44 -10.85 51.61
N ARG A 2 -9.16 -10.33 50.59
CA ARG A 2 -9.14 -10.85 49.20
C ARG A 2 -8.82 -9.76 48.17
N VAL A 3 -8.31 -8.62 48.63
CA VAL A 3 -8.06 -7.44 47.79
C VAL A 3 -6.89 -7.67 46.82
N LEU A 4 -5.80 -8.30 47.29
CA LEU A 4 -4.63 -8.62 46.47
C LEU A 4 -4.94 -9.57 45.29
N PRO A 5 -5.60 -10.73 45.47
CA PRO A 5 -5.92 -11.59 44.34
C PRO A 5 -6.91 -10.95 43.37
N LEU A 6 -7.87 -10.15 43.86
CA LEU A 6 -8.79 -9.42 43.00
C LEU A 6 -8.06 -8.37 42.15
N ALA A 7 -7.19 -7.58 42.77
CA ALA A 7 -6.38 -6.59 42.08
C ALA A 7 -5.46 -7.24 41.02
N TYR A 8 -4.88 -8.40 41.35
CA TYR A 8 -4.07 -9.18 40.40
C TYR A 8 -4.87 -9.63 39.18
N VAL A 9 -6.05 -10.22 39.37
CA VAL A 9 -6.90 -10.68 38.26
C VAL A 9 -7.35 -9.52 37.38
N ILE A 10 -7.73 -8.38 37.97
CA ILE A 10 -8.10 -7.18 37.22
C ILE A 10 -6.91 -6.66 36.41
N ALA A 11 -5.74 -6.52 37.03
CA ALA A 11 -4.54 -6.04 36.36
C ALA A 11 -4.11 -6.96 35.21
N LEU A 12 -4.17 -8.28 35.42
CA LEU A 12 -3.84 -9.26 34.39
C LEU A 12 -4.85 -9.22 33.24
N GLY A 13 -6.15 -9.20 33.55
CA GLY A 13 -7.22 -9.13 32.54
C GLY A 13 -7.15 -7.85 31.72
N ALA A 14 -6.95 -6.70 32.37
CA ALA A 14 -6.77 -5.41 31.71
C ALA A 14 -5.49 -5.39 30.84
N GLY A 15 -4.38 -5.93 31.36
CA GLY A 15 -3.12 -6.02 30.63
C GLY A 15 -3.24 -6.87 29.36
N LEU A 16 -3.80 -8.08 29.48
CA LEU A 16 -4.03 -8.98 28.35
C LEU A 16 -5.03 -8.39 27.35
N GLY A 17 -6.11 -7.77 27.83
CA GLY A 17 -7.11 -7.11 26.99
C GLY A 17 -6.53 -5.95 26.18
N LEU A 18 -5.75 -5.07 26.82
CA LEU A 18 -5.13 -3.93 26.15
C LEU A 18 -4.04 -4.37 25.15
N VAL A 19 -3.21 -5.35 25.51
CA VAL A 19 -2.16 -5.87 24.64
C VAL A 19 -2.76 -6.56 23.41
N SER A 20 -3.78 -7.40 23.60
CA SER A 20 -4.46 -8.07 22.48
C SER A 20 -5.18 -7.08 21.57
N ALA A 21 -5.91 -6.11 22.12
CA ALA A 21 -6.55 -5.06 21.34
C ALA A 21 -5.53 -4.23 20.55
N ARG A 22 -4.40 -3.86 21.16
CA ARG A 22 -3.30 -3.14 20.49
C ARG A 22 -2.72 -3.95 19.33
N TYR A 23 -2.56 -5.27 19.51
CA TYR A 23 -2.03 -6.15 18.48
C TYR A 23 -3.01 -6.31 17.30
N ALA A 24 -4.30 -6.45 17.59
CA ALA A 24 -5.35 -6.64 16.58
C ALA A 24 -5.48 -5.47 15.58
N VAL A 25 -5.05 -4.27 15.97
CA VAL A 25 -5.11 -3.05 15.13
C VAL A 25 -3.73 -2.53 14.72
N ALA A 26 -2.67 -3.31 14.93
CA ALA A 26 -1.30 -2.91 14.59
C ALA A 26 -1.06 -2.87 13.08
N GLU A 27 -1.73 -3.73 12.33
CA GLU A 27 -1.63 -3.86 10.87
C GLU A 27 -3.00 -3.75 10.21
N ARG A 28 -3.02 -3.58 8.88
CA ARG A 28 -4.28 -3.57 8.13
C ARG A 28 -4.99 -4.92 8.30
N PRO A 29 -6.30 -4.92 8.61
CA PRO A 29 -7.05 -6.14 8.85
C PRO A 29 -7.11 -7.01 7.59
N TRP A 30 -7.35 -8.30 7.81
CA TRP A 30 -7.58 -9.26 6.74
C TRP A 30 -8.97 -9.10 6.10
N PHE A 31 -9.96 -8.71 6.90
CA PHE A 31 -11.32 -8.48 6.45
C PHE A 31 -11.42 -7.24 5.55
N GLY A 32 -12.29 -7.31 4.53
CA GLY A 32 -12.46 -6.24 3.54
C GLY A 32 -11.26 -6.04 2.60
N ARG A 33 -10.27 -6.94 2.64
CA ARG A 33 -9.13 -6.94 1.73
C ARG A 33 -9.53 -7.50 0.37
N ALA A 34 -9.21 -6.79 -0.70
CA ALA A 34 -9.30 -7.26 -2.07
C ALA A 34 -7.88 -7.39 -2.66
N GLN A 35 -7.50 -8.59 -3.10
CA GLN A 35 -6.19 -8.84 -3.70
C GLN A 35 -6.33 -9.07 -5.21
N VAL A 36 -5.53 -8.35 -5.99
CA VAL A 36 -5.55 -8.36 -7.46
C VAL A 36 -4.10 -8.45 -7.95
N GLY A 37 -3.64 -9.68 -8.20
CA GLY A 37 -2.23 -9.95 -8.51
C GLY A 37 -1.31 -9.53 -7.34
N ALA A 38 -0.27 -8.76 -7.65
CA ALA A 38 0.66 -8.20 -6.66
C ALA A 38 0.07 -7.07 -5.82
N TRP A 39 -1.10 -6.54 -6.20
CA TRP A 39 -1.72 -5.39 -5.55
C TRP A 39 -2.80 -5.81 -4.56
N THR A 40 -2.91 -5.08 -3.47
CA THR A 40 -3.91 -5.25 -2.42
C THR A 40 -4.62 -3.94 -2.14
N SER A 41 -5.94 -3.97 -1.99
CA SER A 41 -6.75 -2.80 -1.64
C SER A 41 -7.75 -3.11 -0.52
N TRP A 42 -8.28 -2.06 0.09
CA TRP A 42 -9.40 -2.10 1.03
C TRP A 42 -10.45 -1.11 0.58
N PRO A 43 -11.35 -1.51 -0.34
CA PRO A 43 -12.27 -0.60 -1.03
C PRO A 43 -13.18 0.17 -0.07
N ASN A 44 -13.65 -0.49 0.98
CA ASN A 44 -14.57 0.09 1.96
C ASN A 44 -13.87 0.87 3.08
N SER A 45 -12.55 1.10 2.97
CA SER A 45 -11.79 1.82 4.01
C SER A 45 -12.20 3.29 4.18
N GLY A 46 -12.81 3.91 3.18
CA GLY A 46 -13.41 5.24 3.26
C GLY A 46 -14.94 5.27 3.22
N ALA A 47 -15.60 4.11 3.35
CA ALA A 47 -17.05 4.00 3.29
C ALA A 47 -17.71 4.16 4.68
N ARG A 48 -19.03 4.38 4.70
CA ARG A 48 -19.80 4.52 5.96
C ARG A 48 -19.85 3.20 6.75
N ASP A 49 -19.89 2.09 6.03
CA ASP A 49 -19.91 0.72 6.53
C ASP A 49 -18.50 0.13 6.72
N ILE A 50 -17.48 0.99 6.87
CA ILE A 50 -16.10 0.60 7.16
C ILE A 50 -16.01 -0.41 8.31
N ASP A 51 -15.19 -1.45 8.11
CA ASP A 51 -14.86 -2.47 9.10
C ASP A 51 -14.31 -1.83 10.41
N PRO A 52 -14.78 -2.23 11.60
CA PRO A 52 -14.34 -1.65 12.87
C PRO A 52 -12.82 -1.75 13.13
N TYR A 53 -12.18 -2.84 12.72
CA TYR A 53 -10.72 -3.00 12.84
C TYR A 53 -10.00 -2.08 11.87
N MET A 54 -10.52 -1.93 10.65
CA MET A 54 -9.96 -0.97 9.70
C MET A 54 -10.07 0.47 10.24
N ARG A 55 -11.23 0.85 10.77
CA ARG A 55 -11.45 2.17 11.39
C ARG A 55 -10.44 2.42 12.52
N ALA A 56 -10.24 1.43 13.40
CA ALA A 56 -9.28 1.53 14.50
C ALA A 56 -7.83 1.63 14.02
N TYR A 57 -7.44 0.86 12.99
CA TYR A 57 -6.12 0.92 12.36
C TYR A 57 -5.86 2.33 11.78
N LEU A 58 -6.81 2.88 11.01
CA LEU A 58 -6.68 4.20 10.41
C LEU A 58 -6.57 5.31 11.47
N ALA A 59 -7.41 5.26 12.50
CA ALA A 59 -7.39 6.23 13.61
C ALA A 59 -6.07 6.19 14.40
N ARG A 60 -5.50 5.00 14.60
CA ARG A 60 -4.21 4.82 15.27
C ARG A 60 -3.03 5.35 14.45
N GLY A 61 -3.04 5.11 13.14
CA GLY A 61 -1.95 5.47 12.23
C GLY A 61 -2.04 6.90 11.67
N VAL A 62 -3.11 7.64 11.96
CA VAL A 62 -3.44 8.94 11.35
C VAL A 62 -3.43 8.81 9.82
N HIS A 63 -4.07 7.76 9.32
CA HIS A 63 -4.19 7.50 7.88
C HIS A 63 -5.54 8.03 7.39
N LEU A 64 -5.52 8.82 6.32
CA LEU A 64 -6.73 9.29 5.65
C LEU A 64 -7.00 8.44 4.41
N PRO A 65 -8.02 7.55 4.43
CA PRO A 65 -8.39 6.79 3.25
C PRO A 65 -9.08 7.69 2.22
N LEU A 66 -9.10 7.25 0.97
CA LEU A 66 -9.98 7.82 -0.05
C LEU A 66 -11.42 7.39 0.25
N GLY A 67 -12.35 8.34 0.24
CA GLY A 67 -13.78 8.08 0.42
C GLY A 67 -14.37 7.21 -0.68
N ALA A 68 -15.52 6.61 -0.40
CA ALA A 68 -16.28 5.89 -1.42
C ALA A 68 -16.64 6.82 -2.58
N GLY A 69 -16.18 6.49 -3.79
CA GLY A 69 -16.34 7.31 -4.99
C GLY A 69 -15.26 8.39 -5.21
N GLU A 70 -14.41 8.68 -4.22
CA GLU A 70 -13.27 9.60 -4.40
C GLU A 70 -12.08 8.91 -5.10
N GLY A 71 -11.89 7.61 -4.86
CA GLY A 71 -10.81 6.87 -5.49
C GLY A 71 -10.54 5.50 -4.89
N LEU A 72 -9.39 4.93 -5.25
CA LEU A 72 -8.93 3.62 -4.79
C LEU A 72 -7.42 3.66 -4.51
N GLU A 73 -6.99 3.17 -3.35
CA GLU A 73 -5.57 2.94 -3.04
C GLU A 73 -5.25 1.45 -3.18
N LEU A 74 -4.25 1.14 -4.01
CA LEU A 74 -3.68 -0.17 -4.24
C LEU A 74 -2.26 -0.19 -3.67
N ILE A 75 -1.94 -1.20 -2.88
CA ILE A 75 -0.64 -1.39 -2.24
C ILE A 75 -0.03 -2.69 -2.71
N ALA A 76 1.21 -2.64 -3.18
CA ALA A 76 2.00 -3.82 -3.46
C ALA A 76 3.19 -3.92 -2.50
N LYS A 77 3.30 -5.06 -1.82
CA LYS A 77 4.43 -5.43 -0.95
C LYS A 77 5.32 -6.51 -1.58
N GLU A 78 4.85 -7.08 -2.68
CA GLU A 78 5.48 -8.18 -3.42
C GLU A 78 5.47 -7.83 -4.91
N ASP A 79 6.34 -8.48 -5.67
CA ASP A 79 6.30 -8.46 -7.13
C ASP A 79 5.31 -9.51 -7.68
N ASP A 80 5.12 -9.55 -9.01
CA ASP A 80 4.23 -10.50 -9.67
C ASP A 80 4.64 -11.97 -9.49
N ALA A 81 5.88 -12.24 -9.07
CA ALA A 81 6.35 -13.59 -8.75
C ALA A 81 6.11 -13.97 -7.28
N GLY A 82 5.46 -13.10 -6.49
CA GLY A 82 5.18 -13.32 -5.07
C GLY A 82 6.39 -13.09 -4.17
N GLN A 83 7.46 -12.45 -4.67
CA GLN A 83 8.63 -12.15 -3.84
C GLN A 83 8.50 -10.75 -3.22
N GLY A 84 8.76 -10.65 -1.92
CA GLY A 84 8.72 -9.38 -1.20
C GLY A 84 9.65 -8.31 -1.80
N LEU A 85 9.14 -7.09 -1.91
CA LEU A 85 9.88 -5.95 -2.45
C LEU A 85 11.02 -5.54 -1.51
N ASP A 86 12.25 -5.65 -2.03
CA ASP A 86 13.51 -5.33 -1.37
C ASP A 86 14.26 -4.28 -2.19
N ALA A 87 14.67 -3.19 -1.53
CA ALA A 87 15.31 -2.04 -2.19
C ALA A 87 16.69 -2.35 -2.79
N ARG A 88 17.31 -3.50 -2.45
CA ARG A 88 18.55 -3.97 -3.09
C ARG A 88 18.35 -4.48 -4.52
N CYS A 89 17.10 -4.74 -4.91
CA CYS A 89 16.76 -5.17 -6.24
C CYS A 89 16.21 -4.02 -7.08
N ARG A 90 16.29 -4.18 -8.40
CA ARG A 90 15.68 -3.31 -9.39
C ARG A 90 14.35 -3.89 -9.84
N TYR A 91 13.37 -3.03 -10.03
CA TYR A 91 12.04 -3.41 -10.49
C TYR A 91 11.57 -2.52 -11.62
N LEU A 92 10.67 -3.07 -12.42
CA LEU A 92 9.96 -2.36 -13.46
C LEU A 92 8.47 -2.45 -13.19
N VAL A 93 7.83 -1.29 -13.03
CA VAL A 93 6.37 -1.18 -13.03
C VAL A 93 5.93 -0.85 -14.45
N SER A 94 5.16 -1.73 -15.08
CA SER A 94 4.73 -1.52 -16.46
C SER A 94 3.35 -2.08 -16.75
N GLY A 95 2.61 -1.40 -17.64
CA GLY A 95 1.29 -1.83 -18.06
C GLY A 95 0.33 -0.65 -18.24
N ALA A 96 -0.94 -0.99 -18.48
CA ALA A 96 -2.01 -0.01 -18.46
C ALA A 96 -2.39 0.32 -17.01
N THR A 97 -2.80 1.56 -16.77
CA THR A 97 -3.48 1.95 -15.55
C THR A 97 -4.99 1.82 -15.74
N PRO A 98 -5.75 1.38 -14.73
CA PRO A 98 -7.21 1.38 -14.81
C PRO A 98 -7.78 2.75 -15.15
N PRO A 99 -9.01 2.82 -15.70
CA PRO A 99 -9.67 4.09 -15.94
C PRO A 99 -9.82 4.88 -14.65
N ALA A 100 -9.28 6.09 -14.62
CA ALA A 100 -9.33 7.03 -13.51
C ALA A 100 -9.13 8.44 -14.07
N ARG A 101 -9.58 9.48 -13.37
CA ARG A 101 -9.30 10.87 -13.76
C ARG A 101 -7.81 11.20 -13.68
N GLY A 102 -7.11 10.59 -12.73
CA GLY A 102 -5.67 10.71 -12.55
C GLY A 102 -5.15 9.62 -11.63
N TRP A 103 -3.83 9.47 -11.58
CA TRP A 103 -3.20 8.50 -10.68
C TRP A 103 -1.88 9.01 -10.12
N SER A 104 -1.50 8.48 -8.96
CA SER A 104 -0.14 8.63 -8.42
C SER A 104 0.44 7.26 -8.06
N LEU A 105 1.73 7.07 -8.33
CA LEU A 105 2.50 5.90 -7.92
C LEU A 105 3.68 6.36 -7.07
N GLY A 106 3.75 5.92 -5.82
CA GLY A 106 4.85 6.26 -4.93
C GLY A 106 5.45 5.08 -4.17
N VAL A 107 6.63 5.31 -3.59
CA VAL A 107 7.38 4.35 -2.76
C VAL A 107 7.35 4.76 -1.30
N THR A 108 7.08 3.81 -0.41
CA THR A 108 6.86 4.09 1.01
C THR A 108 7.43 2.97 1.86
N ASP A 109 7.70 3.23 3.14
CA ASP A 109 8.16 2.19 4.04
C ASP A 109 7.06 1.14 4.30
N PRO A 110 7.36 -0.02 4.91
CA PRO A 110 6.36 -1.06 5.18
C PRO A 110 5.21 -0.62 6.10
N SER A 111 5.39 0.47 6.86
CA SER A 111 4.37 1.08 7.70
C SER A 111 3.56 2.17 7.00
N GLY A 112 3.90 2.49 5.74
CA GLY A 112 3.21 3.50 4.95
C GLY A 112 3.65 4.93 5.24
N ARG A 113 4.87 5.15 5.71
CA ARG A 113 5.47 6.49 5.79
C ARG A 113 6.31 6.79 4.56
N SER A 114 6.53 8.07 4.30
CA SER A 114 7.49 8.55 3.29
C SER A 114 8.89 7.98 3.59
N LEU A 115 9.63 7.68 2.53
CA LEU A 115 10.99 7.16 2.63
C LEU A 115 11.98 8.33 2.57
N GLN A 116 13.04 8.27 3.37
CA GLN A 116 14.18 9.18 3.18
C GLN A 116 14.97 8.71 1.96
N LEU A 117 14.87 9.48 0.87
CA LEU A 117 15.50 9.19 -0.41
C LEU A 117 16.68 10.14 -0.66
N PRO A 118 17.72 9.73 -1.40
CA PRO A 118 18.84 10.60 -1.76
C PRO A 118 18.43 11.82 -2.61
N ILE A 119 17.30 11.72 -3.30
CA ILE A 119 16.69 12.77 -4.12
C ILE A 119 15.22 12.83 -3.71
N GLU A 120 14.66 14.05 -3.55
CA GLU A 120 13.25 14.28 -3.20
C GLU A 120 12.31 13.93 -4.37
N ARG A 121 12.23 12.65 -4.73
CA ARG A 121 11.26 12.11 -5.68
C ARG A 121 10.67 10.82 -5.13
N GLU A 122 9.56 10.92 -4.42
CA GLU A 122 8.89 9.78 -3.78
C GLU A 122 7.75 9.20 -4.62
N SER A 123 7.26 9.96 -5.61
CA SER A 123 6.15 9.53 -6.46
C SER A 123 6.21 10.11 -7.86
N PHE A 124 5.45 9.48 -8.76
CA PHE A 124 5.01 10.03 -10.03
C PHE A 124 3.49 10.21 -10.05
N THR A 125 3.04 11.22 -10.77
CA THR A 125 1.66 11.39 -11.22
C THR A 125 1.54 11.08 -12.70
N ASP A 126 0.30 10.91 -13.17
CA ASP A 126 0.00 10.60 -14.57
C ASP A 126 0.44 11.69 -15.56
N ALA A 127 0.59 12.94 -15.08
CA ALA A 127 1.03 14.10 -15.85
C ALA A 127 2.56 14.20 -15.99
N GLU A 128 3.34 13.50 -15.17
CA GLU A 128 4.81 13.65 -15.14
C GLU A 128 5.54 12.60 -15.97
N ILE A 129 4.90 11.49 -16.30
CA ILE A 129 5.57 10.37 -16.95
C ILE A 129 5.64 10.53 -18.47
N VAL A 130 6.78 10.14 -19.04
CA VAL A 130 6.92 9.92 -20.47
C VAL A 130 6.34 8.55 -20.82
N ARG A 131 5.35 8.52 -21.70
CA ARG A 131 4.66 7.29 -22.14
C ARG A 131 5.25 6.81 -23.46
N GLY A 132 5.36 5.48 -23.61
CA GLY A 132 5.72 4.87 -24.89
C GLY A 132 4.54 4.86 -25.87
N GLU A 133 4.76 4.36 -27.09
CA GLU A 133 3.76 4.35 -28.16
C GLU A 133 2.43 3.66 -27.78
N ARG A 134 2.49 2.66 -26.89
CA ARG A 134 1.31 1.94 -26.40
C ARG A 134 0.55 2.68 -25.28
N GLY A 135 0.98 3.87 -24.89
CA GLY A 135 0.32 4.71 -23.88
C GLY A 135 0.40 4.20 -22.43
N GLY A 136 0.96 3.01 -22.19
CA GLY A 136 1.12 2.44 -20.85
C GLY A 136 2.20 3.12 -20.03
N MET A 137 2.11 2.97 -18.71
CA MET A 137 3.17 3.41 -17.79
C MET A 137 4.37 2.47 -17.86
N ARG A 138 5.55 3.02 -17.66
CA ARG A 138 6.81 2.28 -17.53
C ARG A 138 7.71 3.04 -16.57
N ILE A 139 7.84 2.56 -15.33
CA ILE A 139 8.58 3.22 -14.25
C ILE A 139 9.61 2.24 -13.69
N ALA A 140 10.89 2.62 -13.74
CA ALA A 140 11.97 1.86 -13.14
C ALA A 140 12.13 2.25 -11.66
N LEU A 141 12.27 1.27 -10.79
CA LEU A 141 12.51 1.42 -9.36
C LEU A 141 13.91 0.88 -9.06
N ALA A 142 14.82 1.74 -8.63
CA ALA A 142 16.21 1.36 -8.37
C ALA A 142 16.88 2.34 -7.41
N THR A 143 17.91 1.88 -6.70
CA THR A 143 18.79 2.75 -5.90
C THR A 143 19.74 3.57 -6.77
N THR A 144 20.13 3.03 -7.93
CA THR A 144 20.95 3.72 -8.93
C THR A 144 20.07 4.48 -9.92
N PRO A 145 20.52 5.64 -10.44
CA PRO A 145 19.82 6.34 -11.51
C PRO A 145 19.58 5.45 -12.73
N GLU A 146 18.35 5.48 -13.24
CA GLU A 146 17.91 4.76 -14.44
C GLU A 146 17.37 5.75 -15.49
N THR A 147 17.38 5.36 -16.76
CA THR A 147 16.87 6.19 -17.85
C THR A 147 15.34 6.24 -17.87
N GLY A 148 14.77 7.39 -18.24
CA GLY A 148 13.32 7.56 -18.40
C GLY A 148 12.63 7.85 -17.06
N ASN A 149 11.45 7.25 -16.84
CA ASN A 149 10.73 7.43 -15.58
C ASN A 149 11.40 6.56 -14.50
N TRP A 150 12.27 7.17 -13.71
CA TRP A 150 12.97 6.51 -12.61
C TRP A 150 12.47 7.04 -11.26
N LEU A 151 12.11 6.11 -10.38
CA LEU A 151 11.72 6.39 -9.01
C LEU A 151 12.78 5.81 -8.05
N PRO A 152 13.49 6.66 -7.28
CA PRO A 152 14.57 6.23 -6.41
C PRO A 152 14.07 5.34 -5.27
N LEU A 153 14.89 4.34 -4.92
CA LEU A 153 14.70 3.47 -3.76
C LEU A 153 15.70 3.81 -2.64
N PRO A 154 15.37 3.51 -1.36
CA PRO A 154 16.31 3.67 -0.26
C PRO A 154 17.49 2.69 -0.39
N ALA A 155 18.60 2.96 0.27
CA ALA A 155 19.83 2.14 0.15
C ALA A 155 19.63 0.65 0.52
N GLY A 156 18.58 0.31 1.26
CA GLY A 156 18.23 -1.07 1.59
C GLY A 156 16.94 -1.17 2.39
N GLY A 157 16.54 -2.41 2.66
CA GLY A 157 15.32 -2.72 3.42
C GLY A 157 14.11 -2.95 2.54
N ARG A 158 12.99 -3.26 3.18
CA ARG A 158 11.70 -3.49 2.51
C ARG A 158 11.02 -2.16 2.22
N PHE A 159 10.30 -2.12 1.10
CA PHE A 159 9.43 -1.00 0.75
C PHE A 159 8.09 -1.53 0.25
N GLN A 160 7.14 -0.63 0.04
CA GLN A 160 5.89 -0.93 -0.63
C GLN A 160 5.56 0.15 -1.66
N LEU A 161 4.93 -0.26 -2.74
CA LEU A 161 4.38 0.65 -3.74
C LEU A 161 2.96 1.02 -3.37
N ARG A 162 2.61 2.28 -3.57
CA ARG A 162 1.24 2.78 -3.42
C ARG A 162 0.79 3.41 -4.72
N LEU A 163 -0.16 2.77 -5.38
CA LEU A 163 -0.85 3.28 -6.55
C LEU A 163 -2.20 3.84 -6.09
N ARG A 164 -2.42 5.14 -6.26
CA ARG A 164 -3.70 5.78 -5.99
C ARG A 164 -4.35 6.16 -7.30
N LEU A 165 -5.62 5.80 -7.43
CA LEU A 165 -6.46 6.10 -8.57
C LEU A 165 -7.54 7.07 -8.08
N TYR A 166 -7.61 8.25 -8.67
CA TYR A 166 -8.54 9.31 -8.28
C TYR A 166 -9.75 9.33 -9.21
N ASP A 167 -10.94 9.48 -8.63
CA ASP A 167 -12.22 9.50 -9.36
C ASP A 167 -12.30 8.33 -10.34
N THR A 168 -12.33 7.12 -9.78
CA THR A 168 -12.26 5.87 -10.53
C THR A 168 -13.52 5.01 -10.32
N PRO A 169 -14.13 4.50 -11.41
CA PRO A 169 -15.33 3.65 -11.31
C PRO A 169 -15.03 2.27 -10.69
N ILE A 170 -13.77 1.87 -10.62
CA ILE A 170 -13.39 0.58 -10.05
C ILE A 170 -13.34 0.57 -8.52
N SER A 171 -13.52 1.74 -7.88
CA SER A 171 -13.45 1.87 -6.41
C SER A 171 -14.45 0.97 -5.68
N SER A 172 -15.66 0.77 -6.22
CA SER A 172 -16.68 -0.10 -5.64
C SER A 172 -16.53 -1.59 -5.98
N HIS A 173 -15.78 -1.93 -7.03
CA HIS A 173 -15.65 -3.30 -7.57
C HIS A 173 -14.19 -3.77 -7.62
N ALA A 174 -13.32 -3.26 -6.74
CA ALA A 174 -11.89 -3.55 -6.80
C ALA A 174 -11.57 -5.06 -6.70
N GLY A 175 -12.41 -5.85 -6.01
CA GLY A 175 -12.23 -7.30 -5.90
C GLY A 175 -12.59 -8.09 -7.17
N GLU A 176 -13.29 -7.46 -8.12
CA GLU A 176 -13.65 -8.06 -9.41
C GLU A 176 -12.63 -7.70 -10.51
N LEU A 177 -11.64 -6.86 -10.19
CA LEU A 177 -10.61 -6.51 -11.15
C LEU A 177 -9.76 -7.73 -11.50
N ARG A 178 -9.50 -7.85 -12.80
CA ARG A 178 -8.56 -8.84 -13.28
C ARG A 178 -7.12 -8.34 -13.07
N PRO A 179 -6.16 -9.24 -12.76
CA PRO A 179 -4.76 -8.86 -12.55
C PRO A 179 -4.11 -8.13 -13.74
N ASP A 180 -4.53 -8.42 -14.97
CA ASP A 180 -4.03 -7.78 -16.19
C ASP A 180 -4.50 -6.34 -16.38
N ALA A 181 -5.52 -5.90 -15.63
CA ALA A 181 -5.98 -4.51 -15.61
C ALA A 181 -5.08 -3.59 -14.76
N LEU A 182 -4.17 -4.16 -13.96
CA LEU A 182 -3.24 -3.41 -13.12
C LEU A 182 -1.81 -3.45 -13.71
N PRO A 183 -0.97 -2.44 -13.42
CA PRO A 183 0.43 -2.46 -13.78
C PRO A 183 1.14 -3.65 -13.13
N ARG A 184 1.93 -4.37 -13.91
CA ARG A 184 2.79 -5.45 -13.41
C ARG A 184 4.05 -4.89 -12.75
N ILE A 185 4.50 -5.55 -11.70
CA ILE A 185 5.74 -5.29 -10.98
C ILE A 185 6.68 -6.46 -11.25
N THR A 186 7.69 -6.23 -12.09
CA THR A 186 8.66 -7.25 -12.46
C THR A 186 10.01 -6.93 -11.83
N ARG A 187 10.56 -7.87 -11.06
CA ARG A 187 11.94 -7.81 -10.57
C ARG A 187 12.89 -8.08 -11.73
N THR A 188 13.79 -7.14 -12.02
CA THR A 188 14.73 -7.27 -13.15
C THR A 188 16.03 -7.94 -12.72
N ASP A 189 16.58 -7.54 -11.59
CA ASP A 189 17.82 -8.06 -11.03
C ASP A 189 17.99 -7.63 -9.56
N CYS A 190 18.88 -8.31 -8.85
CA CYS A 190 19.27 -7.95 -7.49
C CYS A 190 20.78 -7.81 -7.41
N ARG A 191 21.26 -6.81 -6.67
CA ARG A 191 22.67 -6.58 -6.41
C ARG A 191 22.99 -6.72 -4.93
#